data_AF-A0A537V7J9-F1
#
_entry.id   AF-A0A537V7J9-F1
#
_cell.length_a   1.000
_cell.length_b   1.000
_cell.length_c   1.000
_cell.angle_alpha   90.00
_cell.angle_beta   90.00
_cell.angle_gamma   90.00
#
_symmetry.space_group_name_H-M   'P 1'
#
loop_
_entity.id
_entity.type
_entity.pdbx_description
1 polymer ?
#
loop_
_entity_poly.entity_id
_entity_poly.type
_entity_poly.pdbx_seq_one_letter_code
_entity_poly.pdbx_strand_id
1 'polypeptide(L)'
;MTPESRPPIPTEGSGRSVQDYIDERPVWADATPVHHGPITNMQWFIWWLAAAGKLFEGMVVFTTGVALPLMAKEFALGATEKGVVAAASLFGILIGAATLGGLADRYGRKQMFIVEMVLFGIFTVLLTLSPSYLVVVAALVGIGVALGCDYPTAHLIISESIPSRIRGRMVLGAFGFQAIGALVGTAVGFVILFENPDVAAWRWMYASTLVLAVPVIIGRFFIVQSPLWLMFRGRVEEAEAATERLLLRDPLYPKEVILHRAQARDKHHEHQWGEAPWSALFQRINLDRTILASVPWFLQDLGTYGIGMFTPAILATVIGASVAQPRNVAELIQSDILATKGA
;
A
#
# COMPACT_ATOMS: atom_id res chain seq x y z
N MET A 1 -56.46 7.15 -9.33
CA MET A 1 -55.14 6.55 -9.59
C MET A 1 -54.48 7.36 -10.70
N THR A 2 -53.74 8.41 -10.32
CA THR A 2 -52.88 9.16 -11.24
C THR A 2 -51.49 8.51 -11.25
N PRO A 3 -50.83 8.37 -12.41
CA PRO A 3 -49.51 7.76 -12.48
C PRO A 3 -48.51 8.65 -11.75
N GLU A 4 -47.69 8.07 -10.87
CA GLU A 4 -46.53 8.73 -10.26
C GLU A 4 -45.63 9.28 -11.37
N SER A 5 -45.60 10.61 -11.48
CA SER A 5 -44.65 11.32 -12.32
C SER A 5 -43.26 11.11 -11.74
N ARG A 6 -42.41 10.36 -12.45
CA ARG A 6 -40.96 10.41 -12.21
C ARG A 6 -40.52 11.88 -12.22
N PRO A 7 -39.68 12.33 -11.28
CA PRO A 7 -39.19 13.69 -11.28
C PRO A 7 -38.42 13.98 -12.59
N PRO A 8 -38.48 15.24 -13.09
CA PRO A 8 -37.85 15.61 -14.35
C PRO A 8 -36.33 15.42 -14.27
N ILE A 9 -35.74 14.90 -15.34
CA ILE A 9 -34.29 14.76 -15.49
C ILE A 9 -33.65 16.16 -15.35
N PRO A 10 -32.68 16.36 -14.44
CA PRO A 10 -32.05 17.67 -14.23
C PRO A 10 -31.36 18.17 -15.50
N THR A 11 -31.53 19.46 -15.81
CA THR A 11 -30.90 20.16 -16.94
C THR A 11 -29.37 20.14 -16.86
N GLU A 12 -28.68 20.21 -18.00
CA GLU A 12 -27.22 20.03 -18.20
C GLU A 12 -26.26 20.88 -17.33
N GLY A 13 -26.75 21.76 -16.45
CA GLY A 13 -25.96 22.67 -15.62
C GLY A 13 -26.17 22.63 -14.10
N SER A 14 -26.94 21.67 -13.54
CA SER A 14 -27.36 21.73 -12.13
C SER A 14 -26.76 20.68 -11.18
N GLY A 15 -25.87 19.80 -11.65
CA GLY A 15 -25.27 18.77 -10.79
C GLY A 15 -24.09 19.27 -9.96
N ARG A 16 -23.77 18.57 -8.86
CA ARG A 16 -22.55 18.81 -8.06
C ARG A 16 -21.43 17.89 -8.54
N SER A 17 -20.17 18.20 -8.19
CA SER A 17 -19.08 17.26 -8.42
C SER A 17 -19.09 16.13 -7.37
N VAL A 18 -18.45 15.00 -7.68
CA VAL A 18 -18.25 13.90 -6.72
C VAL A 18 -17.56 14.41 -5.46
N GLN A 19 -16.56 15.29 -5.61
CA GLN A 19 -15.82 15.83 -4.48
C GLN A 19 -16.67 16.72 -3.59
N ASP A 20 -17.61 17.48 -4.17
CA ASP A 20 -18.53 18.32 -3.39
C ASP A 20 -19.42 17.47 -2.47
N TYR A 21 -19.90 16.32 -2.95
CA TYR A 21 -20.66 15.37 -2.14
C TYR A 21 -19.81 14.72 -1.04
N ILE A 22 -18.56 14.35 -1.35
CA ILE A 22 -17.65 13.75 -0.36
C ILE A 22 -17.27 14.78 0.72
N ASP A 23 -17.02 16.03 0.34
CA ASP A 23 -16.62 17.11 1.26
C ASP A 23 -17.81 17.78 1.96
N GLU A 24 -19.03 17.43 1.59
CA GLU A 24 -20.25 18.00 2.15
C GLU A 24 -20.32 17.77 3.66
N ARG A 25 -20.57 18.87 4.39
CA ARG A 25 -20.66 18.87 5.84
C ARG A 25 -22.13 18.86 6.25
N PRO A 26 -22.56 17.93 7.10
CA PRO A 26 -23.83 18.08 7.77
C PRO A 26 -23.79 19.33 8.65
N VAL A 27 -24.95 19.94 8.80
CA VAL A 27 -25.16 21.12 9.62
C VAL A 27 -26.13 20.72 10.72
N TRP A 28 -25.87 21.14 11.95
CA TRP A 28 -26.80 20.95 13.06
C TRP A 28 -28.08 21.77 12.87
N ALA A 29 -29.12 21.47 13.65
CA ALA A 29 -30.41 22.17 13.57
C ALA A 29 -30.31 23.69 13.82
N ASP A 30 -29.24 24.13 14.51
CA ASP A 30 -28.91 25.53 14.79
C ASP A 30 -28.06 26.20 13.68
N ALA A 31 -27.93 25.55 12.53
CA ALA A 31 -27.09 25.98 11.40
C ALA A 31 -25.57 25.97 11.68
N THR A 32 -25.10 25.38 12.79
CA THR A 32 -23.66 25.25 13.02
C THR A 32 -23.08 24.10 12.17
N PRO A 33 -22.04 24.36 11.34
CA PRO A 33 -21.46 23.33 10.51
C PRO A 33 -20.61 22.39 11.38
N VAL A 34 -20.80 21.07 11.23
CA VAL A 34 -19.91 20.10 11.87
C VAL A 34 -18.50 20.28 11.33
N HIS A 35 -17.47 20.16 12.18
CA HIS A 35 -16.07 20.38 11.77
C HIS A 35 -15.62 19.48 10.60
N HIS A 36 -16.22 18.28 10.47
CA HIS A 36 -16.03 17.34 9.36
C HIS A 36 -17.28 16.45 9.21
N GLY A 37 -17.59 16.04 7.98
CA GLY A 37 -18.60 15.01 7.75
C GLY A 37 -18.15 13.66 8.33
N PRO A 38 -19.05 12.85 8.91
CA PRO A 38 -18.70 11.53 9.41
C PRO A 38 -18.25 10.63 8.25
N ILE A 39 -17.18 9.88 8.50
CA ILE A 39 -16.68 8.85 7.58
C ILE A 39 -17.65 7.67 7.60
N THR A 40 -18.07 7.20 6.43
CA THR A 40 -18.98 6.06 6.30
C THR A 40 -18.26 4.73 6.52
N ASN A 41 -19.03 3.66 6.75
CA ASN A 41 -18.48 2.32 6.88
C ASN A 41 -17.72 1.88 5.62
N MET A 42 -18.22 2.25 4.43
CA MET A 42 -17.55 1.94 3.15
C MET A 42 -16.21 2.69 3.02
N GLN A 43 -16.16 3.96 3.42
CA GLN A 43 -14.92 4.73 3.42
C GLN A 43 -13.88 4.15 4.40
N TRP A 44 -14.30 3.77 5.61
CA TRP A 44 -13.43 3.07 6.56
C TRP A 44 -12.97 1.71 6.05
N PHE A 45 -13.87 0.95 5.42
CA PHE A 45 -13.56 -0.36 4.85
C PHE A 45 -12.52 -0.24 3.74
N ILE A 46 -12.69 0.70 2.82
CA ILE A 46 -11.70 1.03 1.79
C ILE A 46 -10.34 1.39 2.42
N TRP A 47 -10.35 2.26 3.43
CA TRP A 47 -9.13 2.69 4.10
C TRP A 47 -8.41 1.52 4.78
N TRP A 48 -9.12 0.64 5.48
CA TRP A 48 -8.55 -0.55 6.12
C TRP A 48 -7.96 -1.53 5.10
N LEU A 49 -8.61 -1.73 3.94
CA LEU A 49 -8.08 -2.60 2.89
C LEU A 49 -6.83 -2.02 2.20
N ALA A 50 -6.73 -0.69 2.12
CA ALA A 50 -5.55 -0.01 1.61
C ALA A 50 -4.40 -0.05 2.63
N ALA A 51 -4.70 0.21 3.91
CA ALA A 51 -3.75 0.06 5.00
C ALA A 51 -3.23 -1.38 5.13
N ALA A 52 -4.09 -2.39 4.89
CA ALA A 52 -3.68 -3.78 4.89
C ALA A 52 -2.69 -4.12 3.75
N GLY A 53 -2.82 -3.49 2.58
CA GLY A 53 -1.82 -3.60 1.51
C GLY A 53 -0.43 -3.15 1.98
N LYS A 54 -0.37 -2.00 2.66
CA LYS A 54 0.85 -1.48 3.27
C LYS A 54 1.38 -2.33 4.41
N LEU A 55 0.50 -2.92 5.19
CA LEU A 55 0.88 -3.90 6.21
C LEU A 55 1.57 -5.12 5.58
N PHE A 56 1.03 -5.69 4.50
CA PHE A 56 1.65 -6.86 3.84
C PHE A 56 3.00 -6.55 3.22
N GLU A 57 3.16 -5.35 2.67
CA GLU A 57 4.47 -4.87 2.22
C GLU A 57 5.50 -4.90 3.35
N GLY A 58 5.18 -4.28 4.48
CA GLY A 58 6.04 -4.28 5.66
C GLY A 58 6.34 -5.70 6.16
N MET A 59 5.32 -6.57 6.20
CA MET A 59 5.52 -7.97 6.60
C MET A 59 6.50 -8.68 5.67
N VAL A 60 6.27 -8.67 4.35
CA VAL A 60 7.12 -9.40 3.39
C VAL A 60 8.57 -8.93 3.44
N VAL A 61 8.80 -7.61 3.45
CA VAL A 61 10.16 -7.05 3.43
C VAL A 61 10.94 -7.47 4.68
N PHE A 62 10.36 -7.35 5.87
CA PHE A 62 11.07 -7.64 7.11
C PHE A 62 11.10 -9.13 7.45
N THR A 63 10.06 -9.90 7.09
CA THR A 63 10.10 -11.36 7.12
C THR A 63 11.21 -11.91 6.23
N THR A 64 11.48 -11.28 5.07
CA THR A 64 12.63 -11.64 4.21
C THR A 64 13.95 -11.49 4.94
N GLY A 65 14.12 -10.45 5.75
CA GLY A 65 15.32 -10.27 6.59
C GLY A 65 15.56 -11.42 7.58
N VAL A 66 14.50 -11.97 8.17
CA VAL A 66 14.57 -13.10 9.10
C VAL A 66 14.66 -14.45 8.38
N ALA A 67 14.03 -14.58 7.22
CA ALA A 67 14.04 -15.79 6.39
C ALA A 67 15.36 -16.00 5.64
N LEU A 68 16.07 -14.92 5.31
CA LEU A 68 17.28 -14.95 4.46
C LEU A 68 18.38 -15.90 4.97
N PRO A 69 18.72 -15.96 6.28
CA PRO A 69 19.68 -16.92 6.79
C PRO A 69 19.23 -18.38 6.63
N LEU A 70 17.93 -18.65 6.74
CA LEU A 70 17.36 -19.99 6.58
C LEU A 70 17.41 -20.42 5.11
N MET A 71 16.97 -19.55 4.19
CA MET A 71 17.09 -19.77 2.75
C MET A 71 18.54 -19.98 2.32
N ALA A 72 19.47 -19.22 2.92
CA ALA A 72 20.89 -19.37 2.67
C ALA A 72 21.42 -20.75 3.07
N LYS A 73 20.94 -21.31 4.17
CA LYS A 73 21.31 -22.66 4.62
C LYS A 73 20.69 -23.74 3.74
N GLU A 74 19.44 -23.57 3.31
CA GLU A 74 18.74 -24.55 2.47
C GLU A 74 19.34 -24.66 1.07
N PHE A 75 19.58 -23.53 0.42
CA PHE A 75 20.04 -23.48 -0.98
C PHE A 75 21.55 -23.26 -1.11
N ALA A 76 22.30 -23.31 0.00
CA ALA A 76 23.74 -23.06 0.05
C ALA A 76 24.14 -21.73 -0.62
N LEU A 77 23.44 -20.65 -0.29
CA LEU A 77 23.59 -19.35 -0.95
C LEU A 77 24.88 -18.63 -0.54
N GLY A 78 25.60 -18.08 -1.53
CA GLY A 78 26.73 -17.18 -1.33
C GLY A 78 26.29 -15.76 -0.95
N ALA A 79 27.26 -14.84 -0.87
CA ALA A 79 26.99 -13.45 -0.51
C ALA A 79 26.18 -12.72 -1.58
N THR A 80 26.50 -12.96 -2.85
CA THR A 80 25.80 -12.33 -3.99
C THR A 80 24.35 -12.78 -4.06
N GLU A 81 24.10 -14.09 -3.91
CA GLU A 81 22.75 -14.67 -3.97
C GLU A 81 21.87 -14.17 -2.82
N LYS A 82 22.43 -13.99 -1.62
CA LYS A 82 21.71 -13.36 -0.50
C LYS A 82 21.29 -11.93 -0.83
N GLY A 83 22.21 -11.16 -1.43
CA GLY A 83 21.92 -9.80 -1.89
C GLY A 83 20.82 -9.76 -2.94
N VAL A 84 20.80 -10.73 -3.87
CA VAL A 84 19.73 -10.85 -4.88
C VAL A 84 18.38 -11.15 -4.25
N VAL A 85 18.30 -12.09 -3.29
CA VAL A 85 17.03 -12.38 -2.58
C VAL A 85 16.51 -11.14 -1.84
N ALA A 86 17.39 -10.44 -1.12
CA ALA A 86 17.05 -9.22 -0.41
C ALA A 86 16.57 -8.10 -1.35
N ALA A 87 17.19 -7.95 -2.52
CA ALA A 87 16.84 -6.93 -3.50
C ALA A 87 15.63 -7.31 -4.39
N ALA A 88 15.29 -8.60 -4.50
CA ALA A 88 14.30 -9.10 -5.45
C ALA A 88 12.91 -8.45 -5.27
N SER A 89 12.43 -8.34 -4.02
CA SER A 89 11.13 -7.70 -3.74
C SER A 89 11.15 -6.20 -4.04
N LEU A 90 12.23 -5.50 -3.67
CA LEU A 90 12.40 -4.07 -3.93
C LEU A 90 12.50 -3.78 -5.44
N PHE A 91 13.21 -4.63 -6.17
CA PHE A 91 13.30 -4.56 -7.62
C PHE A 91 11.93 -4.82 -8.28
N GLY A 92 11.16 -5.77 -7.76
CA GLY A 92 9.78 -5.97 -8.17
C GLY A 92 8.92 -4.72 -7.92
N ILE A 93 9.04 -4.08 -6.76
CA ILE A 93 8.32 -2.84 -6.42
C ILE A 93 8.64 -1.74 -7.43
N LEU A 94 9.91 -1.55 -7.78
CA LEU A 94 10.33 -0.60 -8.81
C LEU A 94 9.60 -0.86 -10.15
N ILE A 95 9.59 -2.12 -10.61
CA ILE A 95 8.92 -2.50 -11.86
C ILE A 95 7.40 -2.26 -11.75
N GLY A 96 6.78 -2.70 -10.66
CA GLY A 96 5.35 -2.56 -10.43
C GLY A 96 4.91 -1.10 -10.41
N ALA A 97 5.62 -0.25 -9.67
CA ALA A 97 5.31 1.18 -9.58
C ALA A 97 5.47 1.88 -10.94
N ALA A 98 6.51 1.54 -11.72
CA ALA A 98 6.77 2.16 -13.02
C ALA A 98 5.79 1.70 -14.11
N THR A 99 5.39 0.42 -14.11
CA THR A 99 4.62 -0.16 -15.22
C THR A 99 3.12 -0.19 -14.98
N LEU A 100 2.67 -0.37 -13.73
CA LEU A 100 1.26 -0.61 -13.42
C LEU A 100 0.48 0.63 -12.98
N GLY A 101 1.17 1.75 -12.68
CA GLY A 101 0.54 3.02 -12.30
C GLY A 101 -0.45 3.54 -13.35
N GLY A 102 -0.05 3.59 -14.63
CA GLY A 102 -0.95 4.00 -15.73
C GLY A 102 -2.05 2.99 -16.05
N LEU A 103 -1.89 1.74 -15.60
CA LEU A 103 -2.88 0.69 -15.79
C LEU A 103 -4.12 0.94 -14.91
N ALA A 104 -3.94 1.49 -13.70
CA ALA A 104 -5.05 1.88 -12.82
C ALA A 104 -5.93 2.96 -13.46
N ASP A 105 -5.33 3.92 -14.16
CA ASP A 105 -6.07 4.98 -14.85
C ASP A 105 -6.87 4.44 -16.04
N ARG A 106 -6.32 3.44 -16.75
CA ARG A 106 -6.97 2.84 -17.93
C ARG A 106 -8.08 1.84 -17.58
N TYR A 107 -7.82 0.90 -16.67
CA TYR A 107 -8.74 -0.20 -16.34
C TYR A 107 -9.61 0.09 -15.13
N GLY A 108 -9.23 1.08 -14.32
CA GLY A 108 -9.99 1.54 -13.17
C GLY A 108 -9.39 1.08 -11.85
N ARG A 109 -9.63 1.90 -10.83
CA ARG A 109 -8.91 1.87 -9.56
C ARG A 109 -9.26 0.62 -8.77
N LYS A 110 -10.55 0.28 -8.68
CA LYS A 110 -11.04 -0.97 -8.05
C LYS A 110 -10.46 -2.23 -8.68
N GLN A 111 -10.40 -2.29 -10.02
CA GLN A 111 -9.95 -3.51 -10.71
C GLN A 111 -8.47 -3.77 -10.44
N MET A 112 -7.63 -2.75 -10.59
CA MET A 112 -6.20 -2.88 -10.28
C MET A 112 -5.95 -3.21 -8.81
N PHE A 113 -6.72 -2.61 -7.91
CA PHE A 113 -6.64 -2.89 -6.47
C PHE A 113 -6.95 -4.36 -6.13
N ILE A 114 -7.84 -5.01 -6.89
CA ILE A 114 -8.11 -6.44 -6.73
C ILE A 114 -6.99 -7.27 -7.38
N VAL A 115 -6.64 -6.96 -8.63
CA VAL A 115 -5.65 -7.73 -9.42
C VAL A 115 -4.31 -7.79 -8.72
N GLU A 116 -3.81 -6.68 -8.19
CA GLU A 116 -2.53 -6.64 -7.48
C GLU A 116 -2.54 -7.56 -6.26
N MET A 117 -3.63 -7.59 -5.47
CA MET A 117 -3.68 -8.41 -4.26
C MET A 117 -3.88 -9.90 -4.59
N VAL A 118 -4.57 -10.22 -5.69
CA VAL A 118 -4.64 -11.59 -6.22
C VAL A 118 -3.26 -12.03 -6.69
N LEU A 119 -2.53 -11.18 -7.41
CA LEU A 119 -1.18 -11.45 -7.88
C LEU A 119 -0.20 -11.65 -6.72
N PHE A 120 -0.31 -10.81 -5.68
CA PHE A 120 0.40 -10.96 -4.41
C PHE A 120 0.16 -12.34 -3.81
N GLY A 121 -1.12 -12.77 -3.71
CA GLY A 121 -1.48 -14.09 -3.19
C GLY A 121 -0.87 -15.23 -4.00
N ILE A 122 -0.97 -15.18 -5.34
CA ILE A 122 -0.42 -16.21 -6.24
C ILE A 122 1.09 -16.34 -6.07
N PHE A 123 1.83 -15.24 -6.10
CA PHE A 123 3.28 -15.29 -5.95
C PHE A 123 3.70 -15.65 -4.52
N THR A 124 2.90 -15.32 -3.50
CA THR A 124 3.17 -15.77 -2.12
C THR A 124 3.00 -17.28 -2.00
N VAL A 125 1.97 -17.88 -2.63
CA VAL A 125 1.83 -19.34 -2.72
C VAL A 125 3.04 -19.96 -3.45
N LEU A 126 3.45 -19.37 -4.58
CA LEU A 126 4.61 -19.83 -5.33
C LEU A 126 5.89 -19.76 -4.50
N LEU A 127 6.07 -18.70 -3.71
CA LEU A 127 7.20 -18.53 -2.81
C LEU A 127 7.21 -19.60 -1.71
N THR A 128 6.08 -19.82 -1.03
CA THR A 128 5.94 -20.83 0.03
C THR A 128 6.22 -22.24 -0.48
N LEU A 129 5.84 -22.56 -1.71
CA LEU A 129 6.03 -23.88 -2.32
C LEU A 129 7.32 -23.98 -3.15
N SER A 130 8.18 -22.96 -3.12
CA SER A 130 9.31 -22.91 -4.03
C SER A 130 10.36 -23.99 -3.71
N PRO A 131 10.78 -24.78 -4.72
CA PRO A 131 11.77 -25.84 -4.55
C PRO A 131 13.21 -25.39 -4.82
N SER A 132 13.41 -24.18 -5.34
CA SER A 132 14.73 -23.69 -5.73
C SER A 132 14.87 -22.18 -5.57
N TYR A 133 16.12 -21.74 -5.42
CA TYR A 133 16.53 -20.33 -5.34
C TYR A 133 15.95 -19.47 -6.49
N LEU A 134 15.97 -19.96 -7.73
CA LEU A 134 15.46 -19.17 -8.86
C LEU A 134 13.95 -18.93 -8.75
N VAL A 135 13.19 -19.91 -8.24
CA VAL A 135 11.76 -19.76 -8.01
C VAL A 135 11.49 -18.80 -6.86
N VAL A 136 12.31 -18.83 -5.79
CA VAL A 136 12.25 -17.84 -4.70
C VAL A 136 12.43 -16.43 -5.23
N VAL A 137 13.47 -16.19 -6.03
CA VAL A 137 13.76 -14.85 -6.60
C VAL A 137 12.64 -14.40 -7.53
N ALA A 138 12.18 -15.27 -8.44
CA ALA A 138 11.09 -14.94 -9.36
C ALA A 138 9.78 -14.63 -8.61
N ALA A 139 9.47 -15.41 -7.57
CA ALA A 139 8.29 -15.19 -6.74
C ALA A 139 8.41 -13.87 -5.94
N LEU A 140 9.57 -13.56 -5.36
CA LEU A 140 9.81 -12.29 -4.66
C LEU A 140 9.69 -11.08 -5.60
N VAL A 141 10.22 -11.17 -6.82
CA VAL A 141 10.01 -10.13 -7.84
C VAL A 141 8.51 -9.98 -8.15
N GLY A 142 7.78 -11.09 -8.33
CA GLY A 142 6.35 -11.08 -8.57
C GLY A 142 5.52 -10.47 -7.42
N ILE A 143 5.85 -10.80 -6.17
CA ILE A 143 5.29 -10.16 -4.98
C ILE A 143 5.60 -8.67 -4.98
N GLY A 144 6.85 -8.30 -5.29
CA GLY A 144 7.26 -6.91 -5.39
C GLY A 144 6.46 -6.14 -6.44
N VAL A 145 6.25 -6.71 -7.63
CA VAL A 145 5.45 -6.08 -8.71
C VAL A 145 4.02 -5.81 -8.25
N ALA A 146 3.42 -6.76 -7.54
CA ALA A 146 2.09 -6.58 -6.95
C ALA A 146 2.07 -5.44 -5.92
N LEU A 147 3.03 -5.41 -4.99
CA LEU A 147 3.13 -4.37 -3.96
C LEU A 147 3.44 -2.98 -4.56
N GLY A 148 4.24 -2.93 -5.63
CA GLY A 148 4.55 -1.70 -6.37
C GLY A 148 3.32 -1.08 -7.06
N CYS A 149 2.37 -1.92 -7.52
CA CYS A 149 1.09 -1.46 -8.05
C CYS A 149 0.17 -0.86 -6.97
N ASP A 150 0.25 -1.38 -5.75
CA ASP A 150 -0.59 -0.94 -4.62
C ASP A 150 -0.24 0.50 -4.19
N TYR A 151 1.01 0.95 -4.36
CA TYR A 151 1.42 2.32 -4.03
C TYR A 151 0.56 3.43 -4.65
N PRO A 152 0.51 3.58 -5.99
CA PRO A 152 -0.32 4.58 -6.63
C PRO A 152 -1.81 4.27 -6.46
N THR A 153 -2.21 2.99 -6.52
CA THR A 153 -3.61 2.59 -6.50
C THR A 153 -4.26 2.85 -5.13
N ALA A 154 -3.59 2.49 -4.04
CA ALA A 154 -4.06 2.76 -2.68
C ALA A 154 -4.15 4.27 -2.42
N HIS A 155 -3.13 5.04 -2.83
CA HIS A 155 -3.16 6.49 -2.71
C HIS A 155 -4.36 7.10 -3.47
N LEU A 156 -4.58 6.67 -4.71
CA LEU A 156 -5.70 7.14 -5.53
C LEU A 156 -7.04 6.78 -4.91
N ILE A 157 -7.24 5.51 -4.53
CA ILE A 157 -8.50 5.06 -3.92
C ILE A 157 -8.82 5.82 -2.64
N ILE A 158 -7.84 6.03 -1.75
CA ILE A 158 -8.04 6.83 -0.54
C ILE A 158 -8.34 8.28 -0.92
N SER A 159 -7.59 8.87 -1.85
CA SER A 159 -7.76 10.27 -2.22
C SER A 159 -9.10 10.57 -2.90
N GLU A 160 -9.62 9.62 -3.68
CA GLU A 160 -10.90 9.72 -4.38
C GLU A 160 -12.10 9.33 -3.50
N SER A 161 -11.87 8.65 -2.37
CA SER A 161 -12.95 8.19 -1.48
C SER A 161 -13.07 9.01 -0.19
N ILE A 162 -12.00 9.70 0.23
CA ILE A 162 -11.91 10.39 1.53
C ILE A 162 -11.99 11.91 1.37
N PRO A 163 -12.68 12.62 2.29
CA PRO A 163 -12.78 14.08 2.27
C PRO A 163 -11.41 14.78 2.25
N SER A 164 -11.30 15.84 1.44
CA SER A 164 -10.07 16.59 1.16
C SER A 164 -9.35 17.06 2.43
N ARG A 165 -10.11 17.45 3.46
CA ARG A 165 -9.57 17.99 4.72
C ARG A 165 -8.78 16.97 5.55
N ILE A 166 -9.19 15.71 5.53
CA ILE A 166 -8.56 14.63 6.33
C ILE A 166 -7.76 13.65 5.46
N ARG A 167 -7.85 13.79 4.13
CA ARG A 167 -7.21 12.94 3.14
C ARG A 167 -5.73 12.71 3.42
N GLY A 168 -4.96 13.77 3.61
CA GLY A 168 -3.51 13.65 3.86
C GLY A 168 -3.20 12.83 5.12
N ARG A 169 -3.96 13.03 6.20
CA ARG A 169 -3.82 12.26 7.45
C ARG A 169 -4.20 10.79 7.25
N MET A 170 -5.23 10.51 6.48
CA MET A 170 -5.68 9.13 6.19
C MET A 170 -4.68 8.41 5.28
N VAL A 171 -4.16 9.07 4.24
CA VAL A 171 -3.10 8.52 3.39
C VAL A 171 -1.85 8.21 4.21
N LEU A 172 -1.36 9.19 4.98
CA LEU A 172 -0.17 8.99 5.83
C LEU A 172 -0.41 7.90 6.89
N GLY A 173 -1.61 7.88 7.48
CA GLY A 173 -2.01 6.83 8.43
C GLY A 173 -1.96 5.44 7.81
N ALA A 174 -2.49 5.26 6.59
CA ALA A 174 -2.45 3.99 5.88
C ALA A 174 -1.01 3.57 5.54
N PHE A 175 -0.15 4.50 5.12
CA PHE A 175 1.27 4.21 4.85
C PHE A 175 2.02 3.86 6.14
N GLY A 176 1.65 4.44 7.28
CA GLY A 176 2.19 4.07 8.59
C GLY A 176 1.97 2.61 8.99
N PHE A 177 0.98 1.92 8.41
CA PHE A 177 0.78 0.48 8.64
C PHE A 177 1.92 -0.38 8.13
N GLN A 178 2.77 0.14 7.25
CA GLN A 178 3.99 -0.55 6.86
C GLN A 178 4.90 -0.85 8.05
N ALA A 179 5.05 0.09 8.99
CA ALA A 179 5.83 -0.12 10.21
C ALA A 179 5.19 -1.18 11.12
N ILE A 180 3.85 -1.19 11.20
CA ILE A 180 3.11 -2.23 11.93
C ILE A 180 3.33 -3.59 11.26
N GLY A 181 3.28 -3.65 9.93
CA GLY A 181 3.58 -4.84 9.15
C GLY A 181 4.99 -5.36 9.40
N ALA A 182 6.00 -4.48 9.45
CA ALA A 182 7.37 -4.86 9.78
C ALA A 182 7.47 -5.53 11.17
N LEU A 183 6.80 -4.96 12.17
CA LEU A 183 6.75 -5.53 13.53
C LEU A 183 6.03 -6.89 13.54
N VAL A 184 4.88 -6.99 12.90
CA VAL A 184 4.10 -8.23 12.82
C VAL A 184 4.88 -9.32 12.08
N GLY A 185 5.48 -9.00 10.93
CA GLY A 185 6.28 -9.94 10.15
C GLY A 185 7.51 -10.47 10.91
N THR A 186 8.16 -9.59 11.68
CA THR A 186 9.29 -9.99 12.54
C THR A 186 8.82 -10.84 13.73
N ALA A 187 7.74 -10.44 14.40
CA ALA A 187 7.20 -11.16 15.56
C ALA A 187 6.68 -12.55 15.17
N VAL A 188 5.93 -12.66 14.07
CA VAL A 188 5.46 -13.95 13.53
C VAL A 188 6.65 -14.81 13.12
N GLY A 189 7.66 -14.22 12.47
CA GLY A 189 8.91 -14.91 12.16
C GLY A 189 9.61 -15.50 13.38
N PHE A 190 9.69 -14.72 14.46
CA PHE A 190 10.28 -15.15 15.73
C PHE A 190 9.49 -16.31 16.37
N VAL A 191 8.16 -16.20 16.45
CA VAL A 191 7.30 -17.24 17.03
C VAL A 191 7.41 -18.55 16.25
N ILE A 192 7.39 -18.49 14.92
CA ILE A 192 7.53 -19.68 14.06
C ILE A 192 8.89 -20.34 14.30
N LEU A 193 9.97 -19.57 14.38
CA LEU A 193 11.31 -20.10 14.59
C LEU A 193 11.49 -20.68 15.99
N PHE A 194 10.80 -20.12 16.99
CA PHE A 194 10.80 -20.63 18.37
C PHE A 194 10.11 -22.01 18.47
N GLU A 195 8.96 -22.16 17.82
CA GLU A 195 8.20 -23.43 17.82
C GLU A 195 8.81 -24.48 16.90
N ASN A 196 9.32 -24.07 15.74
CA ASN A 196 9.90 -24.95 14.74
C ASN A 196 11.25 -24.41 14.22
N PRO A 197 12.38 -24.80 14.84
CA PRO A 197 13.72 -24.35 14.46
C PRO A 197 14.27 -25.02 13.19
N ASP A 198 13.41 -25.54 12.32
CA ASP A 198 13.81 -26.16 11.06
C ASP A 198 14.14 -25.11 9.99
N VAL A 199 14.99 -25.49 9.04
CA VAL A 199 15.35 -24.67 7.89
C VAL A 199 14.10 -24.36 7.05
N ALA A 200 13.13 -25.27 6.98
CA ALA A 200 11.88 -25.04 6.25
C ALA A 200 10.94 -24.00 6.91
N ALA A 201 11.26 -23.49 8.11
CA ALA A 201 10.45 -22.52 8.83
C ALA A 201 10.14 -21.25 8.02
N TRP A 202 11.06 -20.81 7.14
CA TRP A 202 10.82 -19.63 6.31
C TRP A 202 9.57 -19.76 5.41
N ARG A 203 9.21 -20.99 4.99
CA ARG A 203 8.00 -21.22 4.19
C ARG A 203 6.75 -20.89 4.99
N TRP A 204 6.73 -21.29 6.26
CA TRP A 204 5.64 -20.98 7.20
C TRP A 204 5.53 -19.49 7.50
N MET A 205 6.65 -18.78 7.50
CA MET A 205 6.64 -17.32 7.68
C MET A 205 5.86 -16.63 6.56
N TYR A 206 6.10 -16.97 5.29
CA TYR A 206 5.31 -16.41 4.18
C TYR A 206 3.89 -17.00 4.09
N ALA A 207 3.70 -18.27 4.46
CA ALA A 207 2.36 -18.87 4.52
C ALA A 207 1.45 -18.12 5.50
N SER A 208 1.99 -17.64 6.62
CA SER A 208 1.25 -16.85 7.60
C SER A 208 0.76 -15.52 7.02
N THR A 209 1.60 -14.85 6.21
CA THR A 209 1.23 -13.63 5.47
C THR A 209 0.11 -13.91 4.48
N LEU A 210 0.16 -15.05 3.78
CA LEU A 210 -0.90 -15.47 2.87
C LEU A 210 -2.24 -15.66 3.59
N VAL A 211 -2.23 -16.30 4.76
CA VAL A 211 -3.44 -16.50 5.58
C VAL A 211 -4.09 -15.17 5.93
N LEU A 212 -3.30 -14.15 6.28
CA LEU A 212 -3.81 -12.80 6.55
C LEU A 212 -4.26 -12.07 5.27
N ALA A 213 -3.66 -12.36 4.13
CA ALA A 213 -4.01 -11.74 2.85
C ALA A 213 -5.35 -12.22 2.27
N VAL A 214 -5.73 -13.49 2.47
CA VAL A 214 -7.00 -14.06 1.95
C VAL A 214 -8.24 -13.23 2.32
N PRO A 215 -8.51 -12.88 3.59
CA PRO A 215 -9.69 -12.07 3.93
C PRO A 215 -9.61 -10.66 3.31
N VAL A 216 -8.41 -10.11 3.12
CA VAL A 216 -8.22 -8.80 2.46
C VAL A 216 -8.52 -8.90 0.96
N ILE A 217 -8.04 -9.95 0.28
CA ILE A 217 -8.37 -10.25 -1.12
C ILE A 217 -9.88 -10.30 -1.29
N ILE A 218 -10.56 -11.08 -0.45
CA ILE A 218 -12.02 -11.23 -0.47
C ILE A 218 -12.69 -9.87 -0.22
N GLY A 219 -12.24 -9.12 0.79
CA GLY A 219 -12.75 -7.79 1.12
C GLY A 219 -12.66 -6.80 -0.04
N ARG A 220 -11.57 -6.83 -0.81
CA ARG A 220 -11.36 -5.95 -1.97
C ARG A 220 -12.41 -6.14 -3.08
N PHE A 221 -13.07 -7.29 -3.19
CA PHE A 221 -14.16 -7.47 -4.16
C PHE A 221 -15.43 -6.66 -3.80
N PHE A 222 -15.65 -6.39 -2.52
CA PHE A 222 -16.85 -5.72 -2.00
C PHE A 222 -16.77 -4.19 -1.99
N ILE A 223 -15.62 -3.61 -2.34
CA ILE A 223 -15.48 -2.15 -2.41
C ILE A 223 -16.30 -1.56 -3.55
N VAL A 224 -16.72 -0.31 -3.39
CA VAL A 224 -17.34 0.45 -4.48
C VAL A 224 -16.30 0.86 -5.52
N GLN A 225 -16.73 1.04 -6.76
CA GLN A 225 -15.85 1.59 -7.80
C GLN A 225 -15.63 3.09 -7.55
N SER A 226 -14.46 3.61 -7.94
CA SER A 226 -14.18 5.04 -7.82
C SER A 226 -15.20 5.86 -8.62
N PRO A 227 -15.99 6.74 -7.98
CA PRO A 227 -16.95 7.56 -8.69
C PRO A 227 -16.27 8.61 -9.59
N LEU A 228 -15.11 9.13 -9.16
CA LEU A 228 -14.30 10.05 -9.96
C LEU A 228 -13.79 9.40 -11.25
N TRP A 229 -13.35 8.14 -11.18
CA TRP A 229 -12.95 7.40 -12.38
C TRP A 229 -14.14 7.15 -13.32
N LEU A 230 -15.30 6.80 -12.78
CA LEU A 230 -16.52 6.55 -13.57
C LEU A 230 -16.98 7.83 -14.27
N MET A 231 -16.95 8.97 -13.58
CA MET A 231 -17.20 10.29 -14.18
C MET A 231 -16.21 10.59 -15.31
N PHE A 232 -14.92 10.30 -15.10
CA PHE A 232 -13.90 10.49 -16.13
C PHE A 232 -14.13 9.61 -17.37
N ARG A 233 -14.71 8.42 -17.20
CA ARG A 233 -15.08 7.52 -18.31
C ARG A 233 -16.44 7.83 -18.95
N GLY A 234 -17.10 8.92 -18.54
CA GLY A 234 -18.43 9.29 -19.02
C GLY A 234 -19.58 8.41 -18.50
N ARG A 235 -19.31 7.51 -17.54
CA ARG A 235 -20.29 6.57 -16.97
C ARG A 235 -21.01 7.21 -15.79
N VAL A 236 -21.79 8.25 -16.06
CA VAL A 236 -22.39 9.13 -15.02
C VAL A 236 -23.34 8.38 -14.10
N GLU A 237 -24.24 7.55 -14.64
CA GLU A 237 -25.23 6.80 -13.84
C GLU A 237 -24.56 5.83 -12.86
N GLU A 238 -23.48 5.19 -13.30
CA GLU A 238 -22.70 4.32 -12.42
C GLU A 238 -21.91 5.11 -11.37
N ALA A 239 -21.45 6.32 -11.71
CA ALA A 239 -20.78 7.21 -10.77
C ALA A 239 -21.73 7.72 -9.69
N GLU A 240 -22.98 8.03 -10.04
CA GLU A 240 -24.03 8.40 -9.08
C GLU A 240 -24.29 7.24 -8.11
N ALA A 241 -24.56 6.04 -8.62
CA ALA A 241 -24.77 4.85 -7.79
C ALA A 241 -23.55 4.49 -6.92
N ALA A 242 -22.33 4.65 -7.44
CA ALA A 242 -21.11 4.43 -6.66
C ALA A 242 -20.93 5.46 -5.54
N THR A 243 -21.26 6.73 -5.81
CA THR A 243 -21.21 7.82 -4.83
C THR A 243 -22.25 7.63 -3.74
N GLU A 244 -23.47 7.22 -4.08
CA GLU A 244 -24.51 6.88 -3.12
C GLU A 244 -24.05 5.76 -2.19
N ARG A 245 -23.54 4.65 -2.75
CA ARG A 245 -23.02 3.52 -1.95
C ARG A 245 -21.82 3.90 -1.10
N LEU A 246 -20.96 4.81 -1.57
CA LEU A 246 -19.83 5.34 -0.80
C LEU A 246 -20.31 6.19 0.38
N LEU A 247 -21.34 7.01 0.17
CA LEU A 247 -21.88 7.97 1.12
C LEU A 247 -23.11 7.47 1.87
N LEU A 248 -23.36 6.15 1.90
CA LEU A 248 -24.41 5.54 2.72
C LEU A 248 -24.18 5.89 4.20
N ARG A 249 -25.01 6.80 4.70
CA ARG A 249 -25.04 7.31 6.07
C ARG A 249 -26.38 6.97 6.72
N ASP A 250 -26.39 6.90 8.05
CA ASP A 250 -27.61 6.79 8.86
C ASP A 250 -27.70 8.02 9.79
N PRO A 251 -28.67 8.94 9.61
CA PRO A 251 -29.74 8.94 8.59
C PRO A 251 -29.21 9.20 7.16
N LEU A 252 -29.98 8.74 6.15
CA LEU A 252 -29.58 8.81 4.73
C LEU A 252 -29.36 10.26 4.28
N TYR A 253 -28.10 10.56 3.93
CA TYR A 253 -27.69 11.85 3.40
C TYR A 253 -26.44 11.70 2.51
N PRO A 254 -26.44 12.24 1.28
CA PRO A 254 -27.52 12.95 0.58
C PRO A 254 -28.68 12.02 0.18
N LYS A 255 -29.89 12.58 -0.03
CA LYS A 255 -31.10 11.81 -0.43
C LYS A 255 -31.06 11.34 -1.88
N GLU A 256 -30.44 12.14 -2.74
CA GLU A 256 -30.19 11.83 -4.16
C GLU A 256 -28.83 12.41 -4.54
N VAL A 257 -28.06 11.64 -5.31
CA VAL A 257 -26.80 12.12 -5.89
C VAL A 257 -27.02 12.40 -7.37
N ILE A 258 -26.89 13.67 -7.75
CA ILE A 258 -27.02 14.13 -9.13
C ILE A 258 -25.69 14.78 -9.52
N LEU A 259 -24.95 14.10 -10.39
CA LEU A 259 -23.62 14.55 -10.80
C LEU A 259 -23.69 15.45 -12.04
N HIS A 260 -22.80 16.44 -12.08
CA HIS A 260 -22.78 17.40 -13.18
C HIS A 260 -22.32 16.74 -14.50
N ARG A 261 -23.26 16.51 -15.43
CA ARG A 261 -22.99 15.82 -16.71
C ARG A 261 -22.02 16.58 -17.63
N ALA A 262 -22.00 17.92 -17.59
CA ALA A 262 -21.06 18.71 -18.38
C ALA A 262 -19.59 18.50 -17.98
N GLN A 263 -19.28 18.23 -16.70
CA GLN A 263 -17.91 17.92 -16.26
C GLN A 263 -17.34 16.63 -16.87
N ALA A 264 -18.21 15.66 -17.21
CA ALA A 264 -17.80 14.44 -17.89
C ALA A 264 -17.41 14.70 -19.37
N ARG A 265 -17.97 15.74 -19.99
CA ARG A 265 -17.67 16.15 -21.39
C ARG A 265 -16.54 17.18 -21.48
N ASP A 266 -16.49 18.16 -20.58
CA ASP A 266 -15.44 19.21 -20.60
C ASP A 266 -14.03 18.63 -20.38
N LYS A 267 -13.88 17.61 -19.51
CA LYS A 267 -12.58 16.93 -19.34
C LYS A 267 -12.15 16.11 -20.57
N HIS A 268 -13.10 15.65 -21.38
CA HIS A 268 -12.83 15.01 -22.67
C HIS A 268 -12.30 16.00 -23.71
N HIS A 269 -12.63 17.29 -23.59
CA HIS A 269 -12.16 18.37 -24.47
C HIS A 269 -10.91 19.11 -23.92
N GLU A 270 -10.70 19.18 -22.60
CA GLU A 270 -9.51 19.80 -22.00
C GLU A 270 -8.23 18.94 -22.05
N HIS A 271 -8.32 17.63 -22.33
CA HIS A 271 -7.14 16.77 -22.52
C HIS A 271 -6.58 16.85 -23.95
N GLN A 272 -6.24 18.07 -24.38
CA GLN A 272 -5.16 18.29 -25.36
C GLN A 272 -3.77 18.18 -24.71
N TRP A 273 -3.68 18.00 -23.39
CA TRP A 273 -2.46 17.52 -22.76
C TRP A 273 -2.38 16.02 -23.01
N GLY A 274 -1.79 15.62 -24.15
CA GLY A 274 -1.36 14.24 -24.36
C GLY A 274 -0.53 13.78 -23.16
N GLU A 275 -0.51 12.47 -22.88
CA GLU A 275 0.28 11.85 -21.81
C GLU A 275 1.63 12.57 -21.69
N ALA A 276 1.78 13.41 -20.65
CA ALA A 276 2.95 14.26 -20.56
C ALA A 276 4.16 13.32 -20.51
N PRO A 277 5.13 13.48 -21.43
CA PRO A 277 6.26 12.55 -21.48
C PRO A 277 7.00 12.60 -20.15
N TRP A 278 7.63 11.49 -19.74
CA TRP A 278 8.41 11.42 -18.49
C TRP A 278 9.46 12.55 -18.35
N SER A 279 9.92 13.12 -19.47
CA SER A 279 10.80 14.29 -19.52
C SER A 279 10.17 15.57 -18.93
N ALA A 280 8.84 15.66 -18.85
CA ALA A 280 8.11 16.78 -18.24
C ALA A 280 8.35 16.91 -16.73
N LEU A 281 8.74 15.82 -16.05
CA LEU A 281 9.12 15.83 -14.64
C LEU A 281 10.44 16.57 -14.40
N PHE A 282 11.31 16.63 -15.42
CA PHE A 282 12.64 17.25 -15.34
C PHE A 282 12.68 18.65 -15.96
N GLN A 283 11.54 19.18 -16.38
CA GLN A 283 11.43 20.57 -16.82
C GLN A 283 11.52 21.50 -15.61
N ARG A 284 12.10 22.70 -15.79
CA ARG A 284 12.35 23.68 -14.72
C ARG A 284 11.12 23.98 -13.84
N ILE A 285 9.91 23.87 -14.39
CA ILE A 285 8.66 24.15 -13.66
C ILE A 285 8.32 23.06 -12.64
N ASN A 286 8.75 21.82 -12.86
CA ASN A 286 8.48 20.66 -12.02
C ASN A 286 9.74 20.13 -11.33
N LEU A 287 10.93 20.55 -11.75
CA LEU A 287 12.22 20.06 -11.24
C LEU A 287 12.30 20.16 -9.71
N ASP A 288 11.92 21.30 -9.14
CA ASP A 288 11.94 21.50 -7.69
C ASP A 288 10.99 20.54 -6.97
N ARG A 289 9.81 20.27 -7.55
CA ARG A 289 8.82 19.33 -7.00
C ARG A 289 9.31 17.90 -7.11
N THR A 290 9.94 17.54 -8.24
CA THR A 290 10.52 16.21 -8.47
C THR A 290 11.67 15.96 -7.52
N ILE A 291 12.56 16.94 -7.29
CA ILE A 291 13.66 16.83 -6.31
C ILE A 291 13.09 16.70 -4.89
N LEU A 292 12.15 17.55 -4.51
CA LEU A 292 11.52 17.53 -3.19
C LEU A 292 10.78 16.21 -2.91
N ALA A 293 10.20 15.59 -3.95
CA ALA A 293 9.55 14.28 -3.81
C ALA A 293 10.55 13.11 -3.80
N SER A 294 11.56 13.14 -4.67
CA SER A 294 12.43 11.98 -4.91
C SER A 294 13.58 11.86 -3.90
N VAL A 295 14.21 12.98 -3.53
CA VAL A 295 15.41 12.94 -2.67
C VAL A 295 15.09 12.47 -1.24
N PRO A 296 14.07 13.01 -0.55
CA PRO A 296 13.73 12.53 0.78
C PRO A 296 13.32 11.06 0.79
N TRP A 297 12.57 10.62 -0.22
CA TRP A 297 12.15 9.23 -0.36
C TRP A 297 13.34 8.31 -0.59
N PHE A 298 14.27 8.69 -1.47
CA PHE A 298 15.51 7.95 -1.70
C PHE A 298 16.36 7.80 -0.44
N LEU A 299 16.55 8.89 0.32
CA LEU A 299 17.32 8.86 1.56
C LEU A 299 16.62 8.01 2.63
N GLN A 300 15.29 8.09 2.72
CA GLN A 300 14.49 7.28 3.63
C GLN A 300 14.60 5.80 3.27
N ASP A 301 14.42 5.42 2.00
CA ASP A 301 14.50 4.02 1.57
C ASP A 301 15.90 3.42 1.74
N LEU A 302 16.94 4.23 1.47
CA LEU A 302 18.33 3.81 1.69
C LEU A 302 18.59 3.44 3.15
N GLY A 303 18.09 4.25 4.08
CA GLY A 303 18.21 3.97 5.52
C GLY A 303 17.30 2.83 5.98
N THR A 304 16.01 2.89 5.64
CA THR A 304 14.98 1.96 6.11
C THR A 304 15.23 0.55 5.61
N TYR A 305 15.45 0.34 4.31
CA TYR A 305 15.63 -1.00 3.76
C TYR A 305 17.08 -1.47 3.86
N GLY A 306 18.06 -0.57 3.64
CA GLY A 306 19.48 -0.92 3.71
C GLY A 306 19.92 -1.37 5.10
N ILE A 307 19.45 -0.72 6.16
CA ILE A 307 19.77 -1.11 7.54
C ILE A 307 18.70 -2.04 8.10
N GLY A 308 17.42 -1.69 7.95
CA GLY A 308 16.30 -2.38 8.59
C GLY A 308 16.15 -3.83 8.13
N MET A 309 16.27 -4.12 6.84
CA MET A 309 16.13 -5.49 6.31
C MET A 309 17.23 -6.41 6.84
N PHE A 310 18.46 -5.91 6.94
CA PHE A 310 19.61 -6.68 7.40
C PHE A 310 19.82 -6.63 8.91
N THR A 311 19.02 -5.86 9.65
CA THR A 311 19.17 -5.70 11.10
C THR A 311 19.23 -7.03 11.85
N PRO A 312 18.36 -8.03 11.59
CA PRO A 312 18.46 -9.33 12.27
C PRO A 312 19.80 -10.04 12.01
N ALA A 313 20.28 -10.02 10.76
CA ALA A 313 21.56 -10.63 10.40
C ALA A 313 22.74 -9.87 11.01
N ILE A 314 22.72 -8.54 10.98
CA ILE A 314 23.74 -7.67 11.58
C ILE A 314 23.78 -7.90 13.09
N LEU A 315 22.63 -7.87 13.78
CA LEU A 315 22.55 -8.15 15.22
C LEU A 315 23.02 -9.56 15.56
N ALA A 316 22.68 -10.57 14.76
CA ALA A 316 23.19 -11.92 14.96
C ALA A 316 24.71 -11.99 14.83
N THR A 317 25.33 -11.24 13.91
CA THR A 317 26.80 -11.19 13.80
C THR A 317 27.48 -10.38 14.90
N VAL A 318 26.86 -9.30 15.38
CA VAL A 318 27.43 -8.41 16.40
C VAL A 318 27.22 -8.97 17.81
N ILE A 319 26.00 -9.44 18.11
CA ILE A 319 25.62 -9.97 19.43
C ILE A 319 25.93 -11.46 19.51
N GLY A 320 25.71 -12.25 18.45
CA GLY A 320 26.03 -13.69 18.43
C GLY A 320 27.52 -14.00 18.35
N ALA A 321 28.38 -13.01 18.07
CA ALA A 321 29.84 -13.14 18.21
C ALA A 321 30.33 -13.06 19.68
N SER A 322 29.44 -12.82 20.64
CA SER A 322 29.79 -12.66 22.07
C SER A 322 30.16 -13.95 22.81
N VAL A 323 30.69 -14.97 22.13
CA VAL A 323 31.33 -16.13 22.82
C VAL A 323 32.75 -16.43 22.32
N ALA A 324 33.38 -15.68 21.40
CA ALA A 324 34.76 -16.05 21.03
C ALA A 324 35.79 -14.96 20.67
N GLN A 325 35.45 -13.81 20.07
CA GLN A 325 36.50 -12.82 19.73
C GLN A 325 35.96 -11.37 19.66
N PRO A 326 36.51 -10.43 20.46
CA PRO A 326 36.07 -9.03 20.45
C PRO A 326 36.53 -8.34 19.15
N ARG A 327 35.59 -7.67 18.46
CA ARG A 327 35.85 -6.97 17.18
C ARG A 327 35.31 -5.53 17.13
N ASN A 328 34.80 -4.95 18.22
CA ASN A 328 34.35 -3.55 18.24
C ASN A 328 34.79 -2.77 19.50
N VAL A 329 34.94 -1.45 19.36
CA VAL A 329 35.33 -0.49 20.40
C VAL A 329 34.40 -0.52 21.61
N ALA A 330 33.10 -0.77 21.38
CA ALA A 330 32.13 -0.93 22.46
C ALA A 330 32.43 -2.15 23.35
N GLU A 331 32.92 -3.26 22.78
CA GLU A 331 33.33 -4.44 23.54
C GLU A 331 34.65 -4.20 24.29
N LEU A 332 35.59 -3.44 23.69
CA LEU A 332 36.84 -3.05 24.35
C LEU A 332 36.56 -2.21 25.61
N ILE A 333 35.66 -1.23 25.50
CA ILE A 333 35.24 -0.37 26.62
C ILE A 333 34.53 -1.20 27.70
N GLN A 334 33.66 -2.13 27.29
CA GLN A 334 32.97 -3.01 28.24
C GLN A 334 33.95 -3.97 28.94
N SER A 335 34.97 -4.49 28.24
CA SER A 335 36.02 -5.31 28.84
C SER A 335 36.91 -4.54 29.82
N ASP A 336 37.23 -3.27 29.52
CA ASP A 336 38.00 -2.42 30.44
C ASP A 336 37.20 -2.06 31.71
N ILE A 337 35.89 -1.81 31.57
CA ILE A 337 34.99 -1.57 32.71
C ILE A 337 34.84 -2.82 33.58
N LEU A 338 34.86 -4.01 32.99
CA LEU A 338 34.80 -5.28 33.72
C LEU A 338 36.14 -5.63 34.37
N ALA A 339 37.26 -5.35 33.70
CA ALA A 339 38.61 -5.54 34.25
C ALA A 339 38.90 -4.62 35.45
N THR A 340 38.34 -3.40 35.47
CA THR A 340 38.47 -2.47 36.61
C THR A 340 37.57 -2.82 37.80
N LYS A 341 36.59 -3.72 37.65
CA LYS A 341 35.78 -4.24 38.77
C LYS A 341 36.39 -5.48 39.43
N GLY A 342 37.50 -5.98 38.90
CA GLY A 342 38.21 -7.17 39.39
C GLY A 342 39.69 -6.89 39.69
N ALA A 343 39.98 -5.89 40.52
CA ALA A 343 41.25 -5.70 41.22
C ALA A 343 40.99 -5.12 42.62
#